data_AF-A0A841C9W8-F1
#
_entry.id   AF-A0A841C9W8-F1
#
_cell.length_a   1.000
_cell.length_b   1.000
_cell.length_c   1.000
_cell.angle_alpha   90.00
_cell.angle_beta   90.00
_cell.angle_gamma   90.00
#
_symmetry.space_group_name_H-M   'P 1'
#
loop_
_entity.id
_entity.type
_entity.pdbx_description
1 polymer ?
#
loop_
_entity_poly.entity_id
_entity_poly.type
_entity_poly.pdbx_seq_one_letter_code
_entity_poly.pdbx_strand_id
1 'polypeptide(L)' 'MQDDSITKGKEITYAERQLIERWHNKEKLSNRQIAQLLNKVPQTIHHELKRGTGSTKDQDKVLCNSRT' A
#
# COMPACT_ATOMS: atom_id res chain seq x y z
N MET A 1 26.43 -10.24 -0.95
CA MET A 1 25.71 -8.96 -1.14
C MET A 1 24.62 -9.25 -2.16
N GLN A 2 23.34 -9.07 -1.82
CA GLN A 2 22.26 -9.24 -2.79
C GLN A 2 22.29 -8.03 -3.73
N ASP A 3 22.47 -8.30 -5.02
CA ASP A 3 22.37 -7.33 -6.11
C ASP A 3 20.90 -6.97 -6.27
N ASP A 4 20.43 -6.05 -5.43
CA ASP A 4 19.24 -5.28 -5.70
C ASP A 4 19.58 -4.41 -6.90
N SER A 5 19.35 -4.94 -8.10
CA SER A 5 19.33 -4.16 -9.32
C SER A 5 18.17 -3.18 -9.23
N ILE A 6 18.45 -2.08 -8.53
CA ILE A 6 17.67 -0.87 -8.41
C ILE A 6 17.65 -0.26 -9.82
N THR A 7 16.83 -0.83 -10.69
CA THR A 7 16.28 -0.08 -11.83
C THR A 7 15.41 1.02 -11.23
N LYS A 8 16.05 2.16 -10.96
CA LYS A 8 15.46 3.44 -10.63
C LYS A 8 14.47 3.81 -11.73
N GLY A 9 13.21 3.37 -11.65
CA GLY A 9 12.22 3.78 -12.65
C GLY A 9 10.88 3.06 -12.67
N LYS A 10 10.68 1.94 -11.98
CA LYS A 10 9.33 1.34 -11.90
C LYS A 10 8.55 1.94 -10.74
N GLU A 11 8.19 3.21 -10.89
CA GLU A 11 7.19 3.88 -10.07
C GLU A 11 5.93 3.00 -9.95
N ILE A 12 5.30 3.02 -8.78
CA ILE A 12 4.04 2.30 -8.58
C ILE A 12 2.94 3.14 -9.20
N THR A 13 2.25 2.58 -10.20
CA THR A 13 1.13 3.24 -10.85
C THR A 13 -0.05 3.33 -9.88
N TYR A 14 -0.92 4.33 -10.04
CA TYR A 14 -2.12 4.47 -9.22
C TYR A 14 -2.97 3.18 -9.17
N ALA A 15 -3.09 2.47 -10.31
CA ALA A 15 -3.77 1.18 -10.37
C ALA A 15 -3.10 0.09 -9.49
N GLU A 16 -1.76 0.02 -9.51
CA GLU A 16 -0.99 -0.90 -8.66
C GLU A 16 -1.20 -0.56 -7.17
N ARG A 17 -1.27 0.74 -6.81
CA ARG A 17 -1.56 1.17 -5.43
C ARG A 17 -2.93 0.67 -4.95
N GLN A 18 -3.97 0.77 -5.79
CA GLN A 18 -5.31 0.25 -5.47
C GLN A 18 -5.33 -1.28 -5.32
N LEU A 19 -4.55 -1.99 -6.15
CA LEU A 19 -4.41 -3.45 -6.02
C LEU A 19 -3.72 -3.84 -4.72
N ILE A 20 -2.67 -3.12 -4.31
CA ILE A 20 -1.96 -3.35 -3.04
C ILE A 20 -2.94 -3.20 -1.85
N GLU A 21 -3.72 -2.12 -1.81
CA GLU A 21 -4.70 -1.90 -0.75
C GLU A 21 -5.78 -2.98 -0.73
N ARG A 22 -6.31 -3.37 -1.90
CA ARG A 22 -7.32 -4.44 -2.02
C ARG A 22 -6.78 -5.78 -1.54
N TRP A 23 -5.61 -6.19 -1.99
CA TRP A 23 -4.98 -7.46 -1.63
C TRP A 23 -4.58 -7.51 -0.16
N HIS A 24 -4.07 -6.42 0.40
CA HIS A 24 -3.73 -6.34 1.81
C HIS A 24 -4.98 -6.37 2.71
N ASN A 25 -6.06 -5.66 2.34
CA ASN A 25 -7.25 -5.53 3.18
C ASN A 25 -8.24 -6.70 3.03
N LYS A 26 -8.50 -7.15 1.79
CA LYS A 26 -9.47 -8.24 1.52
C LYS A 26 -8.82 -9.62 1.58
N GLU A 27 -7.70 -9.81 0.89
CA GLU A 27 -7.07 -11.13 0.74
C GLU A 27 -6.02 -11.41 1.83
N LYS A 28 -5.69 -10.41 2.66
CA LYS A 28 -4.70 -10.50 3.75
C LYS A 28 -3.35 -11.05 3.27
N LEU A 29 -3.01 -10.79 2.01
CA LEU A 29 -1.74 -11.23 1.41
C LEU A 29 -0.56 -10.50 2.06
N SER A 30 0.55 -11.22 2.19
CA SER A 30 1.79 -10.64 2.71
C SER A 30 2.43 -9.69 1.68
N ASN A 31 3.17 -8.69 2.17
CA ASN A 31 3.87 -7.72 1.32
C ASN A 31 4.83 -8.40 0.31
N ARG A 32 5.38 -9.57 0.67
CA ARG A 32 6.25 -10.35 -0.23
C ARG A 32 5.48 -11.02 -1.35
N GLN A 33 4.30 -11.57 -1.08
CA GLN A 33 3.44 -12.17 -2.12
C GLN A 33 2.94 -11.10 -3.10
N ILE A 34 2.51 -9.96 -2.58
CA ILE A 34 2.08 -8.81 -3.40
C ILE A 34 3.24 -8.31 -4.27
N ALA A 35 4.45 -8.26 -3.71
CA ALA A 35 5.65 -7.87 -4.43
C ALA A 35 6.00 -8.86 -5.57
N GLN A 36 5.87 -10.17 -5.35
CA GLN A 36 6.04 -11.17 -6.40
C GLN A 36 5.02 -11.02 -7.53
N LEU A 37 3.75 -10.77 -7.19
CA LEU A 37 2.68 -10.56 -8.18
C LEU A 37 2.92 -9.33 -9.06
N LEU A 38 3.38 -8.23 -8.46
CA LEU A 38 3.65 -6.98 -9.18
C LEU A 38 5.06 -6.92 -9.79
N ASN A 39 5.89 -7.94 -9.56
CA ASN A 39 7.33 -7.91 -9.87
C ASN A 39 8.01 -6.63 -9.31
N LYS A 40 7.71 -6.30 -8.06
CA LYS A 40 8.27 -5.16 -7.32
C LYS A 40 9.07 -5.65 -6.11
N VAL A 41 9.79 -4.74 -5.47
CA VAL A 41 10.49 -5.02 -4.21
C VAL A 41 9.49 -4.94 -3.05
N PRO A 42 9.53 -5.88 -2.07
CA PRO A 42 8.65 -5.84 -0.89
C PRO A 42 8.71 -4.52 -0.12
N GLN A 43 9.89 -3.86 -0.12
CA GLN A 43 10.10 -2.57 0.50
C GLN A 43 9.23 -1.46 -0.13
N THR A 44 9.05 -1.49 -1.45
CA THR A 44 8.23 -0.50 -2.17
C THR A 44 6.76 -0.62 -1.75
N ILE A 45 6.26 -1.85 -1.60
CA ILE A 45 4.90 -2.12 -1.10
C ILE A 45 4.71 -1.57 0.32
N HIS A 46 5.70 -1.78 1.20
CA HIS A 46 5.67 -1.23 2.57
C HIS A 46 5.60 0.30 2.57
N HIS A 47 6.38 0.97 1.72
CA HIS A 47 6.34 2.42 1.60
C HIS A 47 4.99 2.93 1.09
N GLU A 48 4.35 2.26 0.12
CA GLU A 48 3.02 2.66 -0.36
C GLU A 48 1.94 2.50 0.69
N LEU A 49 1.94 1.39 1.44
CA LEU A 49 1.00 1.20 2.54
C LEU A 49 1.18 2.30 3.61
N LYS A 50 2.42 2.65 3.94
CA LYS A 50 2.74 3.75 4.86
C LYS A 50 2.30 5.12 4.32
N ARG A 51 2.41 5.34 3.00
CA ARG A 51 1.92 6.57 2.34
C ARG A 51 0.39 6.67 2.37
N GLY A 52 -0.34 5.59 2.11
CA GLY A 52 -1.81 5.56 2.12
C GLY A 52 -2.43 5.83 3.50
N THR A 53 -1.77 5.41 4.58
CA THR A 53 -2.23 5.66 5.96
C THR A 53 -2.13 7.12 6.43
N GLY A 54 -1.48 8.01 5.65
CA GLY A 54 -1.30 9.41 6.02
C GLY A 54 -2.49 10.32 5.71
N SER A 55 -3.44 9.90 4.87
CA SER A 55 -4.47 10.80 4.31
C SER A 55 -5.92 10.48 4.70
N THR A 56 -6.18 9.41 5.46
CA THR A 56 -7.56 8.96 5.79
C THR A 56 -7.94 9.09 7.26
N LYS A 57 -7.14 9.76 8.10
CA LYS A 57 -7.52 10.03 9.50
C LYS A 57 -8.73 10.99 9.65
N ASP A 58 -9.19 11.60 8.56
CA ASP A 58 -10.36 12.49 8.57
C ASP A 58 -11.71 11.78 8.39
N GLN A 59 -11.76 10.50 8.02
CA GLN A 59 -13.04 9.80 7.79
C GLN A 59 -13.70 9.29 9.09
N ASP A 60 -12.95 9.18 10.20
CA ASP A 60 -13.50 8.68 11.47
C ASP A 60 -13.87 9.78 12.48
N LYS A 61 -13.76 11.08 12.12
CA LYS A 61 -14.12 12.19 13.02
C LYS A 61 -15.54 12.74 12.82
N VAL A 62 -16.37 12.11 11.99
CA VAL A 62 -17.71 12.62 11.64
C VAL A 62 -18.88 11.84 12.27
N LEU A 63 -18.63 10.77 13.03
CA LEU A 63 -19.72 9.93 13.58
C LEU A 63 -20.14 10.24 15.03
N CYS A 64 -19.55 11.23 15.71
CA CYS A 64 -19.84 11.50 17.12
C CYS A 64 -20.66 12.77 17.43
N ASN A 65 -21.16 13.51 16.43
CA ASN A 65 -21.80 14.83 16.66
C ASN A 65 -23.30 14.90 16.34
N SER A 66 -24.04 13.82 16.57
CA SER A 66 -25.51 13.82 16.46
C SER A 66 -26.14 13.01 17.60
N ARG A 67 -25.83 13.42 18.83
CA ARG A 67 -26.59 13.00 20.03
C ARG A 67 -26.67 14.17 21.01
N THR A 68 -27.51 15.14 20.66
CA THR A 68 -28.20 16.07 21.56
C THR A 68 -29.59 16.26 21.01
#